data_AF-A0A0C3DX06-F1
#
_entry.id   AF-A0A0C3DX06-F1
#
_cell.length_a   1.000
_cell.length_b   1.000
_cell.length_c   1.000
_cell.angle_alpha   90.00
_cell.angle_beta   90.00
_cell.angle_gamma   90.00
#
_symmetry.space_group_name_H-M   'P 1'
#
loop_
_entity.id
_entity.type
_entity.pdbx_description
1 polymer ?
#
loop_
_entity_poly.entity_id
_entity_poly.type
_entity_poly.pdbx_seq_one_letter_code
_entity_poly.pdbx_strand_id
1 'polypeptide(L)'
;MHHQRIHACSSWRNGPPHYDCVFAEKDPSLAGFRGLFVAQVILFFSFSYRNVFYPCALVQWFSVIGEEPCPHTGMWMVEPEFDENEERAVSVIHLDSIMQPAHLIGIYGNDRIPCDFKHTDSLSAFAAFYVNKYSDYHAFQLAF
;
A
#
# COMPACT_ATOMS: atom_id res chain seq x y z
N MET A 1 0.60 21.49 12.52
CA MET A 1 0.38 20.05 12.71
C MET A 1 -0.16 19.51 11.41
N HIS A 2 0.60 18.64 10.74
CA HIS A 2 0.15 17.91 9.55
C HIS A 2 -0.57 16.65 10.02
N HIS A 3 -1.73 16.32 9.44
CA HIS A 3 -2.50 15.12 9.79
C HIS A 3 -2.79 14.37 8.50
N GLN A 4 -2.29 13.14 8.40
CA GLN A 4 -2.59 12.22 7.30
C GLN A 4 -3.78 11.34 7.69
N ARG A 5 -4.67 11.05 6.74
CA ARG A 5 -5.81 10.16 6.94
C ARG A 5 -5.70 8.99 5.98
N ILE A 6 -6.03 7.81 6.48
CA ILE A 6 -6.07 6.56 5.72
C ILE A 6 -7.54 6.12 5.68
N HIS A 7 -8.03 5.79 4.50
CA HIS A 7 -9.40 5.36 4.25
C HIS A 7 -9.46 3.88 3.89
N ALA A 8 -10.46 3.21 4.43
CA ALA A 8 -10.88 1.88 4.01
C ALA A 8 -12.42 1.87 4.02
N CYS A 9 -13.02 2.29 2.90
CA CYS A 9 -14.46 2.51 2.78
C CYS A 9 -15.00 1.79 1.55
N SER A 10 -15.99 0.92 1.73
CA SER A 10 -16.67 0.21 0.64
C SER A 10 -17.53 1.11 -0.24
N SER A 11 -17.89 2.31 0.24
CA SER A 11 -18.51 3.36 -0.57
C SER A 11 -18.03 4.74 -0.11
N TRP A 12 -17.35 5.46 -1.00
CA TRP A 12 -16.86 6.79 -0.71
C TRP A 12 -17.71 7.85 -1.41
N ARG A 13 -18.36 8.73 -0.63
CA ARG A 13 -19.25 9.80 -1.13
C ARG A 13 -20.37 9.29 -2.05
N ASN A 14 -21.00 8.17 -1.68
CA ASN A 14 -21.98 7.43 -2.50
C ASN A 14 -21.41 6.94 -3.85
N GLY A 15 -20.08 6.84 -3.94
CA GLY A 15 -19.35 6.34 -5.08
C GLY A 15 -18.71 4.97 -4.80
N PRO A 16 -17.76 4.57 -5.67
CA PRO A 16 -17.04 3.31 -5.55
C PRO A 16 -16.21 3.20 -4.25
N PRO A 17 -15.70 1.98 -3.96
CA PRO A 17 -14.82 1.77 -2.82
C PRO A 17 -13.54 2.62 -2.89
N HIS A 18 -13.01 2.95 -1.71
CA HIS A 18 -11.75 3.67 -1.56
C HIS A 18 -10.92 3.02 -0.44
N TYR A 19 -9.81 2.41 -0.85
CA TYR A 19 -8.90 1.66 0.01
C TYR A 19 -7.49 2.19 -0.21
N ASP A 20 -6.99 2.92 0.79
CA ASP A 20 -5.68 3.58 0.72
C ASP A 20 -4.54 2.57 0.89
N CYS A 21 -3.42 2.86 0.22
CA CYS A 21 -2.17 2.15 0.44
C CYS A 21 -1.39 2.77 1.60
N VAL A 22 -0.59 1.96 2.28
CA VAL A 22 0.19 2.35 3.45
C VAL A 22 1.58 1.72 3.41
N PHE A 23 2.54 2.42 4.02
CA PHE A 23 3.78 1.82 4.47
C PHE A 23 3.55 1.16 5.82
N ALA A 24 3.99 -0.08 5.95
CA ALA A 24 4.03 -0.78 7.23
C ALA A 24 5.48 -1.08 7.63
N GLU A 25 5.76 -1.13 8.92
CA GLU A 25 7.08 -1.50 9.44
C GLU A 25 7.42 -2.95 9.05
N LYS A 26 8.61 -3.16 8.47
CA LYS A 26 9.16 -4.49 8.16
C LYS A 26 10.35 -4.81 9.05
N ASP A 27 11.36 -3.94 9.00
CA ASP A 27 12.58 -4.08 9.77
C ASP A 27 13.12 -2.68 10.12
N PRO A 28 12.99 -2.24 11.38
CA PRO A 28 13.41 -0.90 11.80
C PRO A 28 14.94 -0.71 11.79
N SER A 29 15.73 -1.79 11.65
CA SER A 29 17.18 -1.70 11.52
C SER A 29 17.65 -1.33 10.10
N LEU A 30 16.77 -1.44 9.10
CA LEU A 30 17.05 -1.13 7.71
C LEU A 30 16.60 0.30 7.36
N ALA A 31 17.45 1.01 6.62
CA ALA A 31 17.15 2.36 6.17
C ALA A 31 16.25 2.37 4.92
N GLY A 32 15.45 3.44 4.81
CA GLY A 32 14.61 3.71 3.64
C GLY A 32 13.58 2.61 3.40
N PHE A 33 13.24 2.40 2.14
CA PHE A 33 12.22 1.43 1.74
C PHE A 33 12.54 -0.03 2.13
N ARG A 34 13.83 -0.38 2.31
CA ARG A 34 14.24 -1.75 2.67
C ARG A 34 13.66 -2.21 4.01
N GLY A 35 13.42 -1.26 4.91
CA GLY A 35 12.78 -1.49 6.21
C GLY A 35 11.26 -1.40 6.19
N LEU A 36 10.62 -1.32 5.01
CA LEU A 36 9.18 -1.13 4.86
C LEU A 36 8.53 -2.27 4.08
N PHE A 37 7.27 -2.53 4.42
CA PHE A 37 6.30 -3.19 3.55
C PHE A 37 5.37 -2.16 2.92
N VAL A 38 4.73 -2.56 1.83
CA VAL A 38 3.62 -1.82 1.21
C VAL A 38 2.37 -2.68 1.28
N ALA A 39 1.27 -2.10 1.71
CA ALA A 39 -0.01 -2.80 1.79
C ALA A 39 -1.18 -1.90 1.40
N GLN A 40 -2.28 -2.48 0.95
CA GLN A 40 -3.56 -1.79 0.78
C GLN A 40 -4.47 -2.13 1.97
N VAL A 41 -5.02 -1.12 2.63
CA VAL A 41 -5.92 -1.33 3.77
C VAL A 41 -7.35 -1.57 3.30
N ILE A 42 -7.89 -2.74 3.63
CA ILE A 42 -9.23 -3.17 3.20
C ILE A 42 -10.28 -2.93 4.29
N LEU A 43 -9.90 -3.04 5.56
CA LEU A 43 -10.81 -2.87 6.69
C LEU A 43 -10.06 -2.41 7.94
N PHE A 44 -10.66 -1.48 8.68
CA PHE A 44 -10.29 -1.17 10.06
C PHE A 44 -11.27 -1.83 11.02
N PHE A 45 -10.76 -2.50 12.04
CA PHE A 45 -11.58 -3.12 13.08
C PHE A 45 -10.82 -3.18 14.40
N SER A 46 -11.50 -3.56 15.48
CA SER A 46 -10.86 -3.81 16.75
C SER A 46 -11.54 -4.94 17.50
N PHE A 47 -10.79 -5.59 18.38
CA PHE A 47 -11.31 -6.61 19.27
C PHE A 47 -10.61 -6.56 20.62
N SER A 48 -11.23 -7.16 21.64
CA SER A 48 -10.65 -7.30 22.97
C SER A 48 -10.38 -8.76 23.25
N TYR A 49 -9.16 -9.09 23.69
CA TYR A 49 -8.79 -10.44 24.10
C TYR A 49 -7.96 -10.37 25.38
N ARG A 50 -8.36 -11.14 26.40
CA ARG A 50 -7.72 -11.16 27.73
C ARG A 50 -7.54 -9.75 28.34
N ASN A 51 -8.58 -8.92 28.27
CA ASN A 51 -8.59 -7.52 28.74
C ASN A 51 -7.59 -6.58 28.05
N VAL A 52 -7.06 -6.97 26.88
CA VAL A 52 -6.25 -6.09 26.03
C VAL A 52 -7.06 -5.71 24.79
N PHE A 53 -7.08 -4.42 24.46
CA PHE A 53 -7.71 -3.87 23.28
C PHE A 53 -6.73 -3.87 22.10
N TYR A 54 -7.13 -4.44 20.98
CA TYR A 54 -6.30 -4.55 19.78
C TYR A 54 -6.96 -3.77 18.63
N PRO A 55 -6.47 -2.56 18.32
CA PRO A 55 -6.81 -1.88 17.09
C PRO A 55 -6.08 -2.53 15.90
N CYS A 56 -6.83 -2.89 14.86
CA CYS A 56 -6.32 -3.69 13.76
C CYS A 56 -6.72 -3.14 12.38
N ALA A 57 -5.91 -3.50 11.39
CA ALA A 57 -6.23 -3.36 9.99
C ALA A 57 -6.13 -4.72 9.29
N LEU A 58 -7.09 -5.04 8.42
CA LEU A 58 -6.96 -6.08 7.42
C LEU A 58 -6.32 -5.47 6.18
N VAL A 59 -5.20 -6.05 5.73
CA VAL A 59 -4.43 -5.52 4.60
C VAL A 59 -4.19 -6.56 3.53
N GLN A 60 -4.03 -6.11 2.28
CA GLN A 60 -3.53 -6.88 1.16
C GLN A 60 -2.09 -6.45 0.84
N TRP A 61 -1.17 -7.40 0.72
CA TRP A 61 0.25 -7.11 0.57
C TRP A 61 0.68 -6.87 -0.87
N PHE A 62 1.85 -6.24 -0.98
CA PHE A 62 2.62 -6.14 -2.21
C PHE A 62 4.04 -6.64 -1.95
N SER A 63 4.57 -7.45 -2.87
CA SER A 63 5.94 -7.92 -2.86
C SER A 63 6.86 -6.95 -3.61
N VAL A 64 8.14 -6.90 -3.24
CA VAL A 64 9.13 -6.03 -3.88
C VAL A 64 9.68 -6.71 -5.13
N ILE A 65 9.77 -5.95 -6.23
CA ILE A 65 10.38 -6.41 -7.48
C ILE A 65 11.85 -5.99 -7.48
N GLY A 66 12.74 -6.99 -7.43
CA GLY A 66 14.19 -6.80 -7.46
C GLY A 66 14.78 -6.31 -6.13
N GLU A 67 16.09 -6.05 -6.12
CA GLU A 67 16.87 -5.74 -4.92
C GLU A 67 17.23 -4.24 -4.78
N GLU A 68 16.95 -3.46 -5.81
CA GLU A 68 17.32 -2.05 -5.93
C GLU A 68 16.20 -1.23 -6.58
N PRO A 69 16.10 0.08 -6.27
CA PRO A 69 15.14 0.95 -6.93
C PRO A 69 15.41 1.03 -8.44
N CYS A 70 14.37 1.35 -9.21
CA CYS A 70 14.49 1.54 -10.64
C CYS A 70 15.55 2.61 -10.97
N PRO A 71 16.54 2.33 -11.84
CA PRO A 71 17.65 3.24 -12.09
C PRO A 71 17.23 4.55 -12.79
N HIS A 72 16.08 4.55 -13.48
CA HIS A 72 15.58 5.72 -14.19
C HIS A 72 14.76 6.66 -13.29
N THR A 73 14.01 6.10 -12.34
CA THR A 73 13.07 6.87 -11.51
C THR A 73 13.53 7.02 -10.06
N GLY A 74 14.45 6.18 -9.60
CA GLY A 74 14.85 6.09 -8.19
C GLY A 74 13.76 5.54 -7.27
N MET A 75 12.66 5.02 -7.82
CA MET A 75 11.52 4.47 -7.07
C MET A 75 11.62 2.95 -7.00
N TRP A 76 11.21 2.39 -5.86
CA TRP A 76 11.03 0.95 -5.72
C TRP A 76 9.82 0.48 -6.53
N MET A 77 9.89 -0.76 -7.00
CA MET A 77 8.81 -1.40 -7.74
C MET A 77 8.21 -2.51 -6.88
N VAL A 78 6.88 -2.63 -6.90
CA VAL A 78 6.15 -3.64 -6.15
C VAL A 78 5.05 -4.25 -7.01
N GLU A 79 4.70 -5.50 -6.78
CA GLU A 79 3.56 -6.19 -7.40
C GLU A 79 2.61 -6.72 -6.33
N PRO A 80 1.31 -6.91 -6.66
CA PRO A 80 0.39 -7.56 -5.74
C PRO A 80 0.90 -8.94 -5.33
N GLU A 81 0.92 -9.21 -4.03
CA GLU A 81 1.32 -10.52 -3.51
C GLU A 81 0.12 -11.48 -3.53
N PHE A 82 0.39 -12.73 -3.91
CA PHE A 82 -0.60 -13.81 -3.98
C PHE A 82 -0.18 -14.99 -3.10
N ASP A 83 -1.16 -15.67 -2.50
CA ASP A 83 -0.95 -16.85 -1.67
C ASP A 83 -0.91 -18.15 -2.52
N GLU A 84 -0.82 -19.30 -1.84
CA GLU A 84 -0.78 -20.62 -2.48
C GLU A 84 -2.03 -20.95 -3.33
N ASN A 85 -3.14 -20.23 -3.13
CA ASN A 85 -4.38 -20.40 -3.87
C ASN A 85 -4.55 -19.39 -5.01
N GLU A 86 -3.51 -18.61 -5.32
CA GLU A 86 -3.56 -17.50 -6.27
C GLU A 86 -4.54 -16.38 -5.87
N GLU A 87 -4.88 -16.28 -4.58
CA GLU A 87 -5.68 -15.18 -4.02
C GLU A 87 -4.76 -14.09 -3.47
N ARG A 88 -5.29 -12.87 -3.32
CA ARG A 88 -4.51 -11.76 -2.74
C ARG A 88 -4.05 -12.13 -1.33
N ALA A 89 -2.75 -12.07 -1.09
CA ALA A 89 -2.18 -12.33 0.22
C ALA A 89 -2.70 -11.28 1.22
N VAL A 90 -3.43 -11.75 2.23
CA VAL A 90 -4.05 -10.91 3.25
C VAL A 90 -3.51 -11.20 4.64
N SER A 91 -3.46 -10.19 5.50
CA SER A 91 -3.12 -10.37 6.92
C SER A 91 -3.79 -9.33 7.80
N VAL A 92 -3.92 -9.66 9.08
CA VAL A 92 -4.32 -8.72 10.12
C VAL A 92 -3.05 -8.14 10.75
N ILE A 93 -2.91 -6.82 10.73
CA ILE A 93 -1.81 -6.11 11.39
C ILE A 93 -2.36 -5.20 12.49
N HIS A 94 -1.52 -4.92 13.49
CA HIS A 94 -1.81 -3.90 14.50
C HIS A 94 -1.72 -2.50 13.86
N LEU A 95 -2.56 -1.55 14.29
CA LEU A 95 -2.52 -0.19 13.73
C LEU A 95 -1.17 0.51 13.92
N ASP A 96 -0.48 0.22 15.03
CA ASP A 96 0.85 0.81 15.29
C ASP A 96 1.93 0.35 14.31
N SER A 97 1.70 -0.72 13.55
CA SER A 97 2.60 -1.15 12.48
C SER A 97 2.47 -0.30 11.22
N ILE A 98 1.41 0.51 11.10
CA ILE A 98 1.19 1.40 9.95
C ILE A 98 1.95 2.71 10.19
N MET A 99 2.91 2.99 9.31
CA MET A 99 3.79 4.16 9.43
C MET A 99 3.13 5.41 8.86
N GLN A 100 2.64 5.34 7.61
CA GLN A 100 1.98 6.45 6.92
C GLN A 100 1.31 5.97 5.61
N PRO A 101 0.50 6.79 4.94
CA PRO A 101 0.00 6.49 3.59
C PRO A 101 1.14 6.30 2.58
N ALA A 102 0.97 5.34 1.67
CA ALA A 102 1.83 5.12 0.52
C ALA A 102 1.08 5.46 -0.76
N HIS A 103 1.77 6.05 -1.72
CA HIS A 103 1.22 6.35 -3.04
C HIS A 103 1.86 5.44 -4.09
N LEU A 104 1.02 4.74 -4.85
CA LEU A 104 1.45 3.80 -5.89
C LEU A 104 1.09 4.34 -7.27
N ILE A 105 2.02 4.22 -8.21
CA ILE A 105 1.81 4.58 -9.63
C ILE A 105 1.92 3.30 -10.46
N GLY A 106 0.88 2.99 -11.24
CA GLY A 106 0.89 1.83 -12.13
C GLY A 106 2.05 1.86 -13.13
N ILE A 107 2.72 0.73 -13.31
CA ILE A 107 3.74 0.54 -14.35
C ILE A 107 3.01 0.20 -15.65
N TYR A 108 3.12 1.09 -16.63
CA TYR A 108 2.47 0.92 -17.92
C TYR A 108 3.24 -0.08 -18.80
N GLY A 109 2.49 -0.98 -19.42
CA GLY A 109 3.00 -1.84 -20.48
C GLY A 109 2.92 -1.17 -21.85
N ASN A 110 2.90 -1.99 -22.90
CA ASN A 110 2.75 -1.51 -24.28
C ASN A 110 1.27 -1.25 -24.66
N ASP A 111 0.34 -1.74 -23.85
CA ASP A 111 -1.09 -1.63 -24.10
C ASP A 111 -1.60 -0.22 -23.79
N ARG A 112 -2.59 0.20 -24.59
CA ARG A 112 -3.25 1.48 -24.36
C ARG A 112 -4.22 1.36 -23.20
N ILE A 113 -4.22 2.35 -22.32
CA ILE A 113 -5.25 2.50 -21.29
C ILE A 113 -6.60 2.75 -21.99
N PRO A 114 -7.66 1.99 -21.66
CA PRO A 114 -8.99 2.21 -22.22
C PRO A 114 -9.50 3.64 -21.98
N CYS A 115 -10.26 4.20 -22.92
CA CYS A 115 -10.78 5.57 -22.78
C CYS A 115 -11.81 5.71 -21.64
N ASP A 116 -12.43 4.61 -21.23
CA ASP A 116 -13.39 4.49 -20.14
C ASP A 116 -12.75 4.01 -18.82
N PHE A 117 -11.41 3.96 -18.77
CA PHE A 117 -10.67 3.59 -17.58
C PHE A 117 -11.02 4.47 -16.39
N LYS A 118 -11.42 3.84 -15.28
CA LYS A 118 -11.80 4.55 -14.07
C LYS A 118 -10.63 4.61 -13.12
N HIS A 119 -10.47 5.77 -12.46
CA HIS A 119 -9.47 5.95 -11.41
C HIS A 119 -9.58 4.91 -10.28
N THR A 120 -10.78 4.37 -10.05
CA THR A 120 -11.07 3.34 -9.02
C THR A 120 -10.45 2.00 -9.32
N ASP A 121 -10.15 1.72 -10.58
CA ASP A 121 -9.63 0.43 -11.03
C ASP A 121 -8.09 0.44 -11.04
N SER A 122 -7.48 1.60 -10.77
CA SER A 122 -6.02 1.82 -10.88
C SER A 122 -5.19 0.84 -10.07
N LEU A 123 -5.59 0.51 -8.83
CA LEU A 123 -4.82 -0.42 -7.98
C LEU A 123 -4.99 -1.90 -8.37
N SER A 124 -5.97 -2.23 -9.22
CA SER A 124 -6.21 -3.59 -9.73
C SER A 124 -5.84 -3.78 -11.21
N ALA A 125 -5.60 -2.70 -11.95
CA ALA A 125 -5.44 -2.73 -13.39
C ALA A 125 -4.00 -2.98 -13.86
N PHE A 126 -3.01 -2.79 -12.99
CA PHE A 126 -1.59 -2.96 -13.33
C PHE A 126 -1.00 -4.16 -12.60
N ALA A 127 -0.11 -4.87 -13.28
CA ALA A 127 0.62 -5.99 -12.70
C ALA A 127 1.66 -5.53 -11.66
N ALA A 128 2.19 -4.32 -11.81
CA ALA A 128 3.22 -3.77 -10.95
C ALA A 128 3.08 -2.25 -10.79
N PHE A 129 3.70 -1.70 -9.76
CA PHE A 129 3.58 -0.32 -9.34
C PHE A 129 4.93 0.26 -8.90
N TYR A 130 5.17 1.52 -9.21
CA TYR A 130 6.20 2.32 -8.55
C TYR A 130 5.69 2.83 -7.21
N VAL A 131 6.53 2.69 -6.18
CA VAL A 131 6.33 3.31 -4.88
C VAL A 131 6.78 4.77 -4.96
N ASN A 132 5.81 5.68 -5.01
CA ASN A 132 6.08 7.09 -5.22
C ASN A 132 6.57 7.76 -3.94
N LYS A 133 7.88 7.72 -3.70
CA LYS A 133 8.53 8.46 -2.62
C LYS A 133 8.53 9.98 -2.81
N TYR A 134 8.10 10.49 -3.96
CA TYR A 134 8.05 11.92 -4.26
C TYR A 134 6.64 12.53 -4.08
N SER A 135 5.67 11.76 -3.58
CA SER A 135 4.30 12.24 -3.38
C SER A 135 4.22 13.39 -2.37
N ASP A 136 5.03 13.33 -1.32
CA ASP A 136 5.19 14.38 -0.32
C ASP A 136 6.53 14.24 0.42
N TYR A 137 6.81 15.20 1.31
CA TYR A 137 8.04 15.24 2.10
C TYR A 137 8.22 14.03 3.03
N HIS A 138 7.13 13.54 3.64
CA HIS A 138 7.18 12.43 4.58
C HIS A 138 7.38 11.09 3.87
N ALA A 139 6.78 10.90 2.71
CA ALA A 139 7.05 9.76 1.83
C ALA A 139 8.52 9.72 1.42
N PHE A 140 9.10 10.87 1.06
CA PHE A 140 10.50 10.97 0.68
C PHE A 140 11.44 10.64 1.83
N GLN A 141 11.16 11.16 3.03
CA GLN A 141 11.97 10.88 4.22
C GLN A 141 11.88 9.44 4.71
N LEU A 142 10.77 8.75 4.47
CA LEU A 142 10.61 7.37 4.92
C LEU A 142 11.20 6.38 3.92
N ALA A 143 10.96 6.57 2.62
CA ALA A 143 11.29 5.60 1.57
C ALA A 143 12.50 6.01 0.71
N PHE A 144 13.44 6.78 1.27
CA PHE A 144 14.60 7.33 0.55
C PHE A 144 15.46 6.26 -0.15
#